data_AF-A0A382AV37-F1
#
_entry.id   AF-A0A382AV37-F1
#
_cell.length_a   1.000
_cell.length_b   1.000
_cell.length_c   1.000
_cell.angle_alpha   90.00
_cell.angle_beta   90.00
_cell.angle_gamma   90.00
#
_symmetry.space_group_name_H-M   'P 1'
#
loop_
_entity.id
_entity.type
_entity.pdbx_description
1 polymer ?
#
loop_
_entity_poly.entity_id
_entity_poly.type
_entity_poly.pdbx_seq_one_letter_code
_entity_poly.pdbx_strand_id
1 'polypeptide(L)'
;MKRNRTLFPLHYGRGTQKVTLYAPTTALPYHRLVYKMGGKRLQRTFTSLEKAKQEAAAIAGKLTSGEVSVAEVTASEVVQLRSAQEQLSSVGIRLDTAASQYANALRKLGKTRLDEAVEFYLRHHDQQTEEIEVVQLVERFLIFKENSGVSADYQRDLRNRTRT
;
A
#
# COMPACT_ATOMS: atom_id res chain seq x y z
N MET A 1 -60.03 10.18 -16.70
CA MET A 1 -58.60 9.75 -16.77
C MET A 1 -58.23 9.05 -15.47
N LYS A 2 -58.01 7.73 -15.48
CA LYS A 2 -57.58 6.98 -14.30
C LYS A 2 -56.10 7.34 -14.03
N ARG A 3 -55.83 8.09 -12.94
CA ARG A 3 -54.44 8.33 -12.50
C ARG A 3 -53.85 6.99 -12.08
N ASN A 4 -52.90 6.47 -12.85
CA ASN A 4 -52.12 5.28 -12.47
C ASN A 4 -51.42 5.59 -11.14
N ARG A 5 -51.97 5.06 -10.05
CA ARG A 5 -51.44 5.24 -8.70
C ARG A 5 -50.18 4.39 -8.61
N THR A 6 -49.04 5.03 -8.83
CA THR A 6 -47.73 4.39 -8.69
C THR A 6 -47.57 3.97 -7.23
N LEU A 7 -47.47 2.67 -6.98
CA LEU A 7 -47.25 2.12 -5.64
C LEU A 7 -45.78 2.30 -5.28
N PHE A 8 -45.51 2.93 -4.14
CA PHE A 8 -44.17 3.11 -3.60
C PHE A 8 -43.94 2.13 -2.44
N PRO A 9 -42.68 1.75 -2.16
CA PRO A 9 -41.45 2.13 -2.86
C PRO A 9 -41.27 1.44 -4.21
N LEU A 10 -40.60 2.13 -5.14
CA LEU A 10 -40.17 1.54 -6.41
C LEU A 10 -38.78 0.92 -6.25
N HIS A 11 -38.60 -0.28 -6.77
CA HIS A 11 -37.34 -1.02 -6.70
C HIS A 11 -36.74 -1.23 -8.09
N TYR A 12 -35.44 -1.02 -8.19
CA TYR A 12 -34.64 -1.26 -9.39
C TYR A 12 -33.48 -2.19 -9.03
N GLY A 13 -33.10 -3.08 -9.95
CA GLY A 13 -32.07 -4.10 -9.71
C GLY A 13 -32.58 -5.33 -8.95
N ARG A 14 -31.68 -6.27 -8.65
CA ARG A 14 -31.98 -7.54 -7.95
C ARG A 14 -30.98 -7.80 -6.83
N GLY A 15 -31.43 -8.48 -5.76
CA GLY A 15 -30.56 -8.94 -4.66
C GLY A 15 -29.90 -7.81 -3.86
N THR A 16 -28.58 -7.90 -3.67
CA THR A 16 -27.77 -6.96 -2.88
C THR A 16 -27.54 -5.62 -3.59
N GLN A 17 -27.72 -5.57 -4.91
CA GLN A 17 -27.53 -4.40 -5.77
C GLN A 17 -28.87 -3.70 -6.07
N LYS A 18 -29.72 -3.55 -5.04
CA LYS A 18 -31.03 -2.90 -5.18
C LYS A 18 -30.94 -1.39 -4.97
N VAL A 19 -31.64 -0.66 -5.83
CA VAL A 19 -31.89 0.77 -5.70
C VAL A 19 -33.35 0.97 -5.34
N THR A 20 -33.63 1.71 -4.27
CA THR A 20 -35.00 1.93 -3.76
C THR A 20 -35.37 3.41 -3.86
N LEU A 21 -36.50 3.69 -4.50
CA LEU A 21 -37.05 5.04 -4.66
C LEU A 21 -38.32 5.19 -3.84
N TYR A 22 -38.32 6.15 -2.92
CA TYR A 22 -39.44 6.47 -2.03
C TYR A 22 -40.23 7.69 -2.51
N ALA A 23 -41.53 7.70 -2.19
CA ALA A 23 -42.39 8.85 -2.41
C ALA A 23 -42.02 10.02 -1.48
N PRO A 24 -42.32 11.27 -1.89
CA PRO A 24 -42.32 12.41 -1.01
C PRO A 24 -43.35 12.21 0.12
N THR A 25 -43.04 12.76 1.28
CA THR A 25 -43.92 12.77 2.46
C THR A 25 -44.10 14.21 2.90
N THR A 26 -45.11 14.51 3.73
CA THR A 26 -45.36 15.88 4.23
C THR A 26 -44.12 16.52 4.87
N ALA A 27 -43.34 15.73 5.62
CA ALA A 27 -42.10 16.19 6.27
C ALA A 27 -40.88 16.28 5.32
N LEU A 28 -40.93 15.62 4.15
CA LEU A 28 -39.80 15.50 3.23
C LEU A 28 -40.35 15.55 1.79
N PRO A 29 -40.50 16.76 1.21
CA PRO A 29 -41.19 16.98 -0.06
C PRO A 29 -40.32 16.62 -1.28
N TYR A 30 -39.49 15.59 -1.17
CA TYR A 30 -38.60 15.11 -2.22
C TYR A 30 -38.73 13.61 -2.40
N HIS A 31 -38.62 13.15 -3.64
CA HIS A 31 -38.38 11.76 -3.95
C HIS A 31 -37.00 11.35 -3.45
N ARG A 32 -36.91 10.26 -2.69
CA ARG A 32 -35.64 9.81 -2.09
C ARG A 32 -35.17 8.53 -2.74
N LEU A 33 -33.99 8.57 -3.33
CA LEU A 33 -33.32 7.43 -3.93
C LEU A 33 -32.27 6.89 -2.96
N VAL A 34 -32.32 5.61 -2.61
CA VAL A 34 -31.42 4.96 -1.64
C VAL A 34 -30.81 3.71 -2.25
N TYR A 35 -29.50 3.56 -2.14
CA TYR A 35 -28.75 2.40 -2.62
C TYR A 35 -27.47 2.18 -1.81
N LYS A 36 -26.82 1.02 -1.99
CA LYS A 36 -25.51 0.73 -1.42
C LYS A 36 -24.44 0.72 -2.50
N MET A 37 -23.30 1.29 -2.21
CA MET A 37 -22.14 1.39 -3.10
C MET A 37 -20.87 1.36 -2.26
N GLY A 38 -19.91 0.49 -2.59
CA GLY A 38 -18.64 0.38 -1.84
C GLY A 38 -18.83 0.15 -0.33
N GLY A 39 -19.82 -0.66 0.06
CA GLY A 39 -20.13 -0.93 1.48
C GLY A 39 -20.88 0.19 2.23
N LYS A 40 -21.03 1.38 1.64
CA LYS A 40 -21.74 2.52 2.25
C LYS A 40 -23.15 2.67 1.68
N ARG A 41 -24.08 3.17 2.50
CA ARG A 41 -25.44 3.54 2.07
C ARG A 41 -25.43 4.99 1.59
N LEU A 42 -25.88 5.21 0.35
CA LEU A 42 -26.00 6.53 -0.26
C LEU A 42 -27.48 6.90 -0.44
N GLN A 43 -27.77 8.20 -0.34
CA GLN A 43 -29.11 8.76 -0.55
C GLN A 43 -29.04 10.00 -1.43
N ARG A 44 -29.93 10.11 -2.41
CA ARG A 44 -30.13 11.29 -3.26
C ARG A 44 -31.58 11.75 -3.22
N THR A 45 -31.83 13.04 -3.37
CA THR A 45 -33.17 13.64 -3.35
C THR A 45 -33.47 14.30 -4.69
N PHE A 46 -34.72 14.16 -5.14
CA PHE A 46 -35.19 14.72 -6.41
C PHE A 46 -36.57 15.37 -6.22
N THR A 47 -36.79 16.51 -6.87
CA THR A 47 -38.11 17.18 -6.90
C THR A 47 -39.03 16.60 -7.97
N SER A 48 -38.47 15.97 -9.02
CA SER A 48 -39.22 15.36 -10.12
C SER A 48 -39.15 13.83 -10.07
N LEU A 49 -40.31 13.18 -10.11
CA LEU A 49 -40.42 11.72 -10.15
C LEU A 49 -39.72 11.13 -11.38
N GLU A 50 -39.90 11.74 -12.56
CA GLU A 50 -39.33 11.22 -13.80
C GLU A 50 -37.80 11.26 -13.79
N LYS A 51 -37.21 12.37 -13.29
CA LYS A 51 -35.75 12.44 -13.07
C LYS A 51 -35.27 11.39 -12.07
N ALA A 52 -36.03 11.16 -11.00
CA ALA A 52 -35.67 10.16 -9.99
C ALA A 52 -35.72 8.72 -10.56
N LYS A 53 -36.68 8.42 -11.44
CA LYS A 53 -36.78 7.11 -12.11
C LYS A 53 -35.63 6.89 -13.10
N GLN A 54 -35.31 7.89 -13.91
CA GLN A 54 -34.20 7.84 -14.86
C GLN A 54 -32.88 7.56 -14.14
N GLU A 55 -32.60 8.31 -13.07
CA GLU A 55 -31.40 8.11 -12.26
C GLU A 55 -31.39 6.73 -11.57
N ALA A 56 -32.54 6.29 -11.05
CA ALA A 56 -32.65 4.97 -10.42
C ALA A 56 -32.30 3.83 -11.39
N ALA A 57 -32.80 3.91 -12.63
CA ALA A 57 -32.50 2.95 -13.68
C ALA A 57 -31.02 3.00 -14.09
N ALA A 58 -30.45 4.20 -14.23
CA ALA A 58 -29.04 4.38 -14.56
C ALA A 58 -28.11 3.80 -13.48
N ILE A 59 -28.37 4.09 -12.20
CA ILE A 59 -27.59 3.56 -11.08
C ILE A 59 -27.75 2.03 -10.98
N ALA A 60 -28.96 1.50 -11.15
CA ALA A 60 -29.17 0.05 -11.16
C ALA A 60 -28.42 -0.64 -12.30
N GLY A 61 -28.37 -0.02 -13.49
CA GLY A 61 -27.56 -0.50 -14.63
C GLY A 61 -26.08 -0.55 -14.29
N LYS A 62 -25.53 0.54 -13.73
CA LYS A 62 -24.12 0.61 -13.30
C LYS A 62 -23.77 -0.41 -12.21
N LEU A 63 -24.66 -0.61 -11.24
CA LEU A 63 -24.46 -1.62 -10.19
C LEU A 63 -24.44 -3.04 -10.78
N THR A 64 -25.32 -3.32 -11.75
CA THR A 64 -25.43 -4.64 -12.40
C THR A 64 -24.27 -4.93 -13.35
N SER A 65 -23.73 -3.92 -14.04
CA SER A 65 -22.59 -4.08 -14.95
C SER A 65 -21.27 -4.35 -14.23
N GLY A 66 -21.22 -4.24 -12.89
CA GLY A 66 -19.98 -4.42 -12.12
C GLY A 66 -18.99 -3.26 -12.28
N GLU A 67 -19.34 -2.20 -13.00
CA GLU A 67 -18.54 -0.96 -13.10
C GLU A 67 -18.41 -0.22 -11.76
N VAL A 68 -19.14 -0.66 -10.72
CA VAL A 68 -19.18 -0.01 -9.42
C VAL A 68 -18.32 -0.78 -8.43
N SER A 69 -17.01 -0.66 -8.58
CA SER A 69 -16.05 -0.83 -7.48
C SER A 69 -14.76 -0.09 -7.78
N VAL A 70 -14.84 1.23 -7.93
CA VAL A 70 -13.69 2.09 -7.68
C VAL A 70 -14.20 3.14 -6.71
N ALA A 71 -13.69 3.15 -5.48
CA ALA A 71 -13.77 4.36 -4.67
C ALA A 71 -13.32 5.51 -5.58
N GLU A 72 -14.13 6.56 -5.75
CA GLU A 72 -13.77 7.67 -6.65
C GLU A 72 -12.36 8.15 -6.27
N VAL A 73 -11.37 7.76 -7.06
CA VAL A 73 -9.98 8.17 -6.86
C VAL A 73 -9.99 9.66 -7.15
N THR A 74 -9.80 10.45 -6.10
CA THR A 74 -9.74 11.90 -6.20
C THR A 74 -8.64 12.31 -7.17
N ALA A 75 -8.76 13.47 -7.81
CA ALA A 75 -7.72 13.98 -8.70
C ALA A 75 -6.34 14.04 -8.00
N SER A 76 -6.32 14.34 -6.70
CA SER A 76 -5.12 14.29 -5.86
C SER A 76 -4.52 12.89 -5.76
N GLU A 77 -5.34 11.85 -5.55
CA GLU A 77 -4.86 10.47 -5.46
C GLU A 77 -4.32 9.98 -6.81
N VAL A 78 -4.92 10.40 -7.94
CA VAL A 78 -4.38 10.10 -9.29
C VAL A 78 -2.99 10.70 -9.47
N VAL A 79 -2.79 11.96 -9.06
CA VAL A 79 -1.48 12.64 -9.15
C VAL A 79 -0.45 11.93 -8.29
N GLN A 80 -0.81 11.54 -7.05
CA GLN A 80 0.07 10.78 -6.16
C GLN A 80 0.45 9.41 -6.75
N LEU A 81 -0.53 8.70 -7.34
CA LEU A 81 -0.29 7.42 -8.01
C LEU A 81 0.68 7.54 -9.18
N ARG A 82 0.49 8.55 -10.04
CA ARG A 82 1.39 8.81 -11.18
C ARG A 82 2.79 9.15 -10.72
N SER A 83 2.91 10.02 -9.71
CA SER A 83 4.22 10.38 -9.15
C SER A 83 4.94 9.16 -8.56
N ALA A 84 4.23 8.30 -7.84
CA ALA A 84 4.83 7.07 -7.29
C ALA A 84 5.23 6.08 -8.40
N GLN A 85 4.46 5.98 -9.48
CA GLN A 85 4.83 5.18 -10.65
C GLN A 85 6.08 5.71 -11.36
N GLU A 86 6.19 7.02 -11.53
CA GLU A 86 7.38 7.67 -12.11
C GLU A 86 8.62 7.41 -11.25
N GLN A 87 8.52 7.54 -9.92
CA GLN A 87 9.64 7.26 -9.01
C GLN A 87 10.12 5.82 -9.07
N LEU A 88 9.20 4.86 -9.25
CA LEU A 88 9.54 3.44 -9.31
C LEU A 88 9.99 2.98 -10.71
N SER A 89 9.80 3.82 -11.73
CA SER A 89 10.14 3.48 -13.13
C SER A 89 11.63 3.16 -13.32
N SER A 90 12.51 3.85 -12.58
CA SER A 90 13.96 3.65 -12.64
C SER A 90 14.43 2.32 -12.05
N VAL A 91 13.64 1.76 -11.11
CA VAL A 91 13.97 0.51 -10.40
C VAL A 91 13.20 -0.68 -10.98
N GLY A 92 12.19 -0.43 -11.83
CA GLY A 92 11.40 -1.47 -12.49
C GLY A 92 10.48 -2.26 -11.55
N ILE A 93 10.14 -1.70 -10.39
CA ILE A 93 9.30 -2.37 -9.38
C ILE A 93 7.86 -1.90 -9.49
N ARG A 94 6.90 -2.84 -9.36
CA ARG A 94 5.48 -2.51 -9.31
C ARG A 94 5.12 -1.76 -8.02
N LEU A 95 4.20 -0.80 -8.12
CA LEU A 95 3.79 0.05 -6.99
C LEU A 95 3.27 -0.74 -5.77
N ASP A 96 2.46 -1.77 -6.01
CA ASP A 96 1.92 -2.67 -4.98
C ASP A 96 3.03 -3.43 -4.23
N THR A 97 4.04 -3.87 -4.98
CA THR A 97 5.21 -4.57 -4.46
C THR A 97 6.07 -3.63 -3.62
N ALA A 98 6.34 -2.42 -4.11
CA ALA A 98 7.09 -1.40 -3.39
C ALA A 98 6.43 -1.02 -2.05
N ALA A 99 5.11 -0.79 -2.06
CA ALA A 99 4.35 -0.50 -0.84
C ALA A 99 4.44 -1.64 0.18
N SER A 100 4.30 -2.89 -0.28
CA SER A 100 4.39 -4.08 0.58
C SER A 100 5.79 -4.23 1.19
N GLN A 101 6.84 -4.05 0.40
CA GLN A 101 8.23 -4.12 0.85
C GLN A 101 8.55 -3.02 1.85
N TYR A 102 8.15 -1.77 1.57
CA TYR A 102 8.35 -0.64 2.47
C TYR A 102 7.67 -0.86 3.82
N ALA A 103 6.40 -1.26 3.84
CA ALA A 103 5.67 -1.54 5.08
C ALA A 103 6.32 -2.70 5.87
N ASN A 104 6.77 -3.74 5.19
CA ASN A 104 7.48 -4.86 5.82
C ASN A 104 8.84 -4.43 6.39
N ALA A 105 9.59 -3.59 5.68
CA ALA A 105 10.87 -3.07 6.14
C ALA A 105 10.70 -2.20 7.39
N LEU A 106 9.75 -1.26 7.38
CA LEU A 106 9.45 -0.44 8.56
C LEU A 106 9.02 -1.28 9.77
N ARG A 107 8.23 -2.33 9.56
CA ARG A 107 7.84 -3.25 10.66
C ARG A 107 9.05 -3.96 11.27
N LYS A 108 10.04 -4.32 10.46
CA LYS A 108 11.28 -4.96 10.92
C LYS A 108 12.22 -3.97 11.63
N LEU A 109 12.34 -2.76 11.11
CA LEU A 109 13.24 -1.72 11.64
C LEU A 109 12.71 -1.07 12.93
N GLY A 110 11.40 -1.08 13.15
CA GLY A 110 10.80 -0.50 14.34
C GLY A 110 10.99 1.02 14.39
N LYS A 111 11.90 1.50 15.26
CA LYS A 111 12.19 2.94 15.42
C LYS A 111 13.28 3.46 14.49
N THR A 112 14.11 2.57 13.95
CA THR A 112 15.20 2.93 13.05
C THR A 112 14.63 3.32 11.70
N ARG A 113 15.16 4.39 11.10
CA ARG A 113 14.70 4.84 9.79
C ARG A 113 15.29 3.95 8.68
N LEU A 114 14.57 3.79 7.59
CA LEU A 114 14.99 2.91 6.48
C LEU A 114 16.27 3.41 5.79
N ASP A 115 16.41 4.72 5.61
CA ASP A 115 17.62 5.37 5.08
C ASP A 115 18.83 5.11 5.98
N GLU A 116 18.69 5.30 7.28
CA GLU A 116 19.74 5.00 8.27
C GLU A 116 20.17 3.53 8.23
N ALA A 117 19.21 2.60 8.12
CA ALA A 117 19.52 1.17 8.03
C ALA A 117 20.26 0.81 6.73
N VAL A 118 19.91 1.45 5.60
CA VAL A 118 20.62 1.27 4.32
C VAL A 118 22.03 1.83 4.41
N GLU A 119 22.21 3.03 4.95
CA GLU A 119 23.55 3.62 5.15
C GLU A 119 24.41 2.76 6.08
N PHE A 120 23.83 2.27 7.18
CA PHE A 120 24.51 1.38 8.09
C PHE A 120 24.94 0.10 7.37
N TYR A 121 24.04 -0.51 6.61
CA TYR A 121 24.37 -1.69 5.82
C TYR A 121 25.51 -1.40 4.84
N LEU A 122 25.42 -0.36 4.01
CA LEU A 122 26.49 -0.05 3.05
C LEU A 122 27.84 0.23 3.73
N ARG A 123 27.86 0.89 4.89
CA ARG A 123 29.11 1.18 5.63
C ARG A 123 29.75 -0.06 6.26
N HIS A 124 28.96 -1.07 6.66
CA HIS A 124 29.46 -2.21 7.44
C HIS A 124 29.44 -3.53 6.66
N HIS A 125 28.60 -3.62 5.63
CA HIS A 125 28.43 -4.79 4.78
C HIS A 125 29.35 -4.77 3.56
N ASP A 126 29.85 -3.60 3.15
CA ASP A 126 30.85 -3.49 2.08
C ASP A 126 32.28 -3.83 2.55
N GLN A 127 32.41 -4.41 3.75
CA GLN A 127 33.56 -5.26 4.01
C GLN A 127 33.40 -6.52 3.17
N GLN A 128 33.87 -6.43 1.92
CA GLN A 128 34.48 -7.55 1.23
C GLN A 128 35.48 -8.17 2.20
N THR A 129 35.00 -9.07 3.06
CA THR A 129 35.86 -9.92 3.87
C THR A 129 36.58 -10.76 2.83
N GLU A 130 37.82 -10.39 2.52
CA GLU A 130 38.64 -11.13 1.59
C GLU A 130 38.69 -12.58 2.08
N GLU A 131 38.27 -13.50 1.22
CA GLU A 131 38.35 -14.92 1.53
C GLU A 131 39.83 -15.31 1.47
N ILE A 132 40.46 -15.32 2.65
CA ILE A 132 41.87 -15.67 2.81
C ILE A 132 42.00 -16.99 3.56
N GLU A 133 43.01 -17.76 3.16
CA GLU A 133 43.39 -18.98 3.85
C GLU A 133 43.77 -18.69 5.29
N VAL A 134 43.50 -19.64 6.20
CA VAL A 134 43.81 -19.48 7.64
C VAL A 134 45.29 -19.17 7.85
N VAL A 135 46.18 -19.76 7.03
CA VAL A 135 47.63 -19.50 7.07
C VAL A 135 47.94 -18.03 6.77
N GLN A 136 47.30 -17.46 5.74
CA GLN A 136 47.48 -16.05 5.37
C GLN A 136 46.88 -15.11 6.42
N LEU A 137 45.74 -15.48 7.01
CA LEU A 137 45.12 -14.72 8.11
C LEU A 137 46.05 -14.68 9.33
N VAL A 138 46.64 -15.81 9.70
CA VAL A 138 47.60 -15.91 10.81
C VAL A 138 48.83 -15.04 10.55
N GLU A 139 49.37 -15.08 9.33
CA GLU A 139 50.51 -14.24 8.95
C GLU A 139 50.18 -12.74 9.03
N ARG A 140 49.06 -12.31 8.43
CA ARG A 140 48.58 -10.92 8.52
C ARG A 140 48.36 -10.48 9.96
N PHE A 141 47.80 -11.35 10.80
CA PHE A 141 47.58 -11.07 12.22
C PHE A 141 48.89 -10.88 13.00
N LEU A 142 49.89 -11.73 12.76
CA LEU A 142 51.20 -11.62 13.41
C LEU A 142 51.93 -10.33 13.02
N ILE A 143 51.90 -9.96 11.73
CA ILE A 143 52.47 -8.71 11.22
C ILE A 143 51.74 -7.50 11.82
N PHE A 144 50.41 -7.53 11.86
CA PHE A 144 49.62 -6.45 12.45
C PHE A 144 49.97 -6.23 13.93
N LYS A 145 50.12 -7.31 14.71
CA LYS A 145 50.49 -7.22 16.12
C LYS A 145 51.92 -6.70 16.31
N GLU A 146 52.87 -7.15 15.49
CA GLU A 146 54.24 -6.62 15.48
C GLU A 146 54.26 -5.11 15.24
N ASN A 147 53.55 -4.64 14.21
CA ASN A 147 53.45 -3.22 13.88
C ASN A 147 52.69 -2.40 14.93
N SER A 148 51.87 -3.04 15.76
CA SER A 148 51.17 -2.40 16.87
C SER A 148 52.06 -2.16 18.10
N GLY A 149 53.35 -2.56 18.04
CA GLY A 149 54.33 -2.30 19.11
C GLY A 149 54.17 -3.19 20.34
N VAL A 150 53.64 -4.40 20.17
CA VAL A 150 53.51 -5.37 21.28
C VAL A 150 54.89 -5.86 21.78
N SER A 151 54.94 -6.39 23.00
CA SER A 151 56.20 -6.90 23.55
C SER A 151 56.73 -8.13 22.79
N ALA A 152 58.05 -8.27 22.75
CA ALA A 152 58.70 -9.39 22.08
C ALA A 152 58.28 -10.77 22.67
N ASP A 153 58.05 -10.83 23.98
CA ASP A 153 57.58 -12.05 24.64
C ASP A 153 56.16 -12.44 24.19
N TYR A 154 55.28 -11.45 24.02
CA TYR A 154 53.92 -11.68 23.53
C TYR A 154 53.93 -12.11 22.06
N GLN A 155 54.77 -11.48 21.23
CA GLN A 155 54.91 -11.87 19.82
C GLN A 155 55.45 -13.32 19.68
N ARG A 156 56.38 -13.72 20.55
CA ARG A 156 56.90 -15.09 20.59
C ARG A 156 55.85 -16.11 21.03
N ASP A 157 55.04 -15.79 22.04
CA ASP A 157 53.92 -16.65 22.47
C ASP A 157 52.88 -16.81 21.35
N LEU A 158 52.51 -15.73 20.66
CA LEU A 158 51.60 -15.80 19.52
C LEU A 158 52.14 -16.72 18.41
N ARG A 159 53.40 -16.56 18.00
CA ARG A 159 54.04 -17.42 16.98
C ARG A 159 54.04 -18.90 17.38
N ASN A 160 54.22 -19.21 18.67
CA ASN A 160 54.21 -20.59 19.15
C ASN A 160 52.81 -21.22 19.11
N ARG A 161 51.77 -20.45 19.42
CA ARG A 161 50.39 -20.94 19.46
C ARG A 161 49.74 -21.08 18.10
N THR A 162 50.18 -20.30 17.12
CA THR A 162 49.64 -20.32 15.76
C THR A 162 50.44 -21.21 14.82
N ARG A 163 51.44 -21.96 15.32
CA ARG A 163 52.07 -23.06 14.57
C ARG A 163 51.03 -24.15 14.36
N THR A 164 50.47 -24.17 13.16
CA THR A 164 49.68 -25.28 12.60
C THR A 164 50.57 -25.98 11.58
#